data_AF-B7PS15-F1
#
_entry.id   AF-B7PS15-F1
#
_cell.length_a   1.000
_cell.length_b   1.000
_cell.length_c   1.000
_cell.angle_alpha   90.00
_cell.angle_beta   90.00
_cell.angle_gamma   90.00
#
_symmetry.space_group_name_H-M   'P 1'
#
loop_
_entity.id
_entity.type
_entity.pdbx_description
1 polymer ?
#
loop_
_entity_poly.entity_id
_entity_poly.type
_entity_poly.pdbx_seq_one_letter_code
_entity_poly.pdbx_strand_id
1 'polypeptide(L)'
;DLFHHGDTQARRDYLFYLAVGTTKLKEYSQALKFIKAFLRVEPANRQAQDLESTIKSRMKMEGMKGMAIVGGAALAVSGLVGLGIALAKRWVPGTPTLPSFRV
;
A
#
# COMPACT_ATOMS: atom_id res chain seq x y z
N ASP A 1 -2.97 -28.89 -34.59
CA ASP A 1 -3.69 -29.74 -33.62
C ASP A 1 -3.64 -29.31 -32.15
N LEU A 2 -2.56 -28.68 -31.64
CA LEU A 2 -2.43 -28.30 -30.22
C LEU A 2 -3.42 -27.25 -29.68
N PHE A 3 -4.22 -26.62 -30.54
CA PHE A 3 -5.16 -25.55 -30.16
C PHE A 3 -6.64 -25.95 -30.27
N HIS A 4 -6.96 -27.13 -30.82
CA HIS A 4 -8.34 -27.51 -31.10
C HIS A 4 -8.99 -28.42 -30.04
N HIS A 5 -8.21 -28.92 -29.09
CA HIS A 5 -8.75 -29.55 -27.89
C HIS A 5 -8.56 -28.58 -26.74
N GLY A 6 -9.59 -27.78 -26.48
CA GLY A 6 -9.70 -26.91 -25.32
C GLY A 6 -9.78 -27.74 -24.05
N ASP A 7 -8.66 -28.33 -23.65
CA ASP A 7 -8.58 -29.10 -22.43
C ASP A 7 -8.78 -28.14 -21.26
N THR A 8 -9.89 -28.35 -20.56
CA THR A 8 -10.26 -27.54 -19.39
C THR A 8 -9.16 -27.59 -18.32
N GLN A 9 -8.36 -28.67 -18.30
CA GLN A 9 -7.19 -28.79 -17.45
C GLN A 9 -6.06 -27.84 -17.84
N ALA A 10 -5.69 -27.76 -19.12
CA ALA A 10 -4.68 -26.82 -19.59
C ALA A 10 -5.10 -25.37 -19.28
N ARG A 11 -6.38 -25.05 -19.49
CA ARG A 11 -6.95 -23.73 -19.15
C ARG A 11 -6.85 -23.42 -17.66
N ARG A 12 -7.13 -24.40 -16.80
CA ARG A 12 -6.96 -24.29 -15.35
C ARG A 12 -5.49 -24.04 -15.01
N ASP A 13 -4.57 -24.79 -15.57
CA ASP A 13 -3.14 -24.66 -15.25
C ASP A 13 -2.58 -23.30 -15.68
N TYR A 14 -3.03 -22.75 -16.80
CA TYR A 14 -2.69 -21.38 -17.20
C TYR A 14 -3.13 -20.34 -16.15
N LEU A 15 -4.30 -20.49 -15.52
CA LEU A 15 -4.75 -19.59 -14.46
C LEU A 15 -3.80 -19.61 -13.26
N PHE A 16 -3.30 -20.80 -12.90
CA PHE A 16 -2.32 -20.93 -11.81
C PHE A 16 -1.01 -20.20 -12.15
N TYR A 17 -0.46 -20.44 -13.33
CA TYR A 17 0.79 -19.77 -13.75
C TYR A 17 0.63 -18.27 -13.93
N LEU A 18 -0.50 -17.79 -14.44
CA LEU A 18 -0.81 -16.36 -14.52
C LEU A 18 -0.89 -15.74 -13.12
N ALA A 19 -1.51 -16.42 -12.15
CA ALA A 19 -1.55 -15.95 -10.76
C ALA A 19 -0.15 -15.85 -10.17
N VAL A 20 0.72 -16.85 -10.38
CA VAL A 20 2.11 -16.83 -9.92
C VAL A 20 2.91 -15.68 -10.56
N GLY A 21 2.82 -15.54 -11.89
CA GLY A 21 3.54 -14.50 -12.63
C GLY A 21 3.14 -13.09 -12.19
N THR A 22 1.84 -12.81 -12.15
CA THR A 22 1.31 -11.50 -11.71
C THR A 22 1.61 -11.21 -10.24
N THR A 23 1.64 -12.23 -9.37
CA THR A 23 2.08 -12.06 -7.97
C THR A 23 3.54 -11.59 -7.89
N LYS A 24 4.42 -12.16 -8.73
CA LYS A 24 5.84 -11.76 -8.79
C LYS A 24 6.02 -10.33 -9.32
N LEU A 25 5.17 -9.90 -10.25
CA LEU A 25 5.10 -8.53 -10.76
C LEU A 25 4.41 -7.55 -9.80
N LYS A 26 3.94 -8.02 -8.63
CA LYS A 26 3.19 -7.25 -7.63
C LYS A 26 1.83 -6.74 -8.09
N GLU A 27 1.29 -7.31 -9.16
CA GLU A 27 -0.06 -7.02 -9.65
C GLU A 27 -1.11 -7.83 -8.86
N TYR A 28 -1.17 -7.63 -7.53
CA TYR A 28 -1.92 -8.50 -6.62
C TYR A 28 -3.42 -8.57 -6.92
N SER A 29 -4.02 -7.47 -7.40
CA SER A 29 -5.43 -7.45 -7.79
C SER A 29 -5.71 -8.38 -8.97
N GLN A 30 -4.79 -8.46 -9.94
CA GLN A 30 -4.89 -9.35 -11.09
C GLN A 30 -4.64 -10.79 -10.67
N ALA A 31 -3.59 -11.02 -9.87
CA ALA A 31 -3.24 -12.32 -9.32
C ALA A 31 -4.41 -12.94 -8.54
N LEU A 32 -5.10 -12.13 -7.72
CA LEU A 32 -6.24 -12.56 -6.94
C LEU A 32 -7.43 -12.99 -7.81
N LYS A 33 -7.63 -12.35 -8.96
CA LYS A 33 -8.66 -12.76 -9.93
C LYS A 33 -8.34 -14.13 -10.51
N PHE A 34 -7.10 -14.35 -10.93
CA PHE A 34 -6.67 -15.62 -11.53
C PHE A 34 -6.73 -16.78 -10.54
N ILE A 35 -6.20 -16.61 -9.32
CA ILE A 35 -6.20 -17.69 -8.33
C ILE A 35 -7.61 -18.04 -7.84
N LYS A 36 -8.52 -17.06 -7.73
CA LYS A 36 -9.92 -17.33 -7.42
C LYS A 36 -10.63 -18.06 -8.56
N ALA A 37 -10.31 -17.73 -9.81
CA ALA A 37 -10.84 -18.48 -10.96
C ALA A 37 -10.33 -19.93 -10.96
N PHE A 38 -9.07 -20.16 -10.60
CA PHE A 38 -8.52 -21.51 -10.41
C PHE A 38 -9.24 -22.27 -9.28
N LEU A 39 -9.42 -21.65 -8.11
CA LEU A 39 -10.07 -22.26 -6.95
C LEU A 39 -11.57 -22.56 -7.15
N ARG A 40 -12.24 -21.92 -8.13
CA ARG A 40 -13.59 -22.31 -8.53
C ARG A 40 -13.63 -23.69 -9.19
N VAL A 41 -12.53 -24.09 -9.84
CA VAL A 41 -12.38 -25.41 -10.49
C VAL A 41 -11.83 -26.43 -9.49
N GLU A 42 -10.83 -26.04 -8.69
CA GLU A 42 -10.21 -26.92 -7.68
C GLU A 42 -10.25 -26.31 -6.27
N PRO A 43 -11.42 -26.32 -5.60
CA PRO A 43 -11.58 -25.65 -4.31
C PRO A 43 -10.76 -26.28 -3.19
N ALA A 44 -10.44 -27.57 -3.28
CA ALA A 44 -9.68 -28.31 -2.27
C ALA A 44 -8.15 -28.22 -2.46
N ASN A 45 -7.67 -27.53 -3.49
CA ASN A 45 -6.25 -27.43 -3.79
C ASN A 45 -5.55 -26.51 -2.77
N ARG A 46 -4.85 -27.12 -1.81
CA ARG A 46 -4.14 -26.37 -0.74
C ARG A 46 -3.08 -25.42 -1.27
N GLN A 47 -2.35 -25.81 -2.32
CA GLN A 47 -1.32 -24.96 -2.90
C GLN A 47 -1.92 -23.66 -3.46
N ALA A 48 -3.09 -23.74 -4.10
CA ALA A 48 -3.78 -22.57 -4.60
C ALA A 48 -4.38 -21.70 -3.47
N GLN A 49 -4.86 -22.31 -2.39
CA GLN A 49 -5.33 -21.60 -1.19
C GLN A 49 -4.19 -20.85 -0.50
N ASP A 50 -3.03 -21.49 -0.35
CA ASP A 50 -1.82 -20.89 0.23
C ASP A 50 -1.32 -19.72 -0.63
N LEU A 51 -1.38 -19.87 -1.96
CA LEU A 51 -1.07 -18.78 -2.88
C LEU A 51 -2.06 -17.62 -2.75
N GLU A 52 -3.37 -17.89 -2.64
CA GLU A 52 -4.37 -16.84 -2.39
C GLU A 52 -4.09 -16.08 -1.09
N SER A 53 -3.78 -16.79 -0.01
CA SER A 53 -3.41 -16.21 1.29
C SER A 53 -2.16 -15.33 1.17
N THR A 54 -1.14 -15.84 0.47
CA THR A 54 0.12 -15.11 0.22
C THR A 54 -0.14 -13.82 -0.56
N ILE A 55 -0.97 -13.86 -1.62
CA ILE A 55 -1.34 -12.68 -2.41
C ILE A 55 -2.03 -11.63 -1.54
N LYS A 56 -3.03 -12.04 -0.74
CA LYS A 56 -3.76 -11.14 0.17
C LYS A 56 -2.83 -10.50 1.19
N SER A 57 -1.94 -11.30 1.79
CA SER A 57 -0.96 -10.83 2.77
C SER A 57 -0.02 -9.78 2.16
N ARG A 58 0.57 -10.06 0.99
CA ARG A 58 1.46 -9.11 0.31
C ARG A 58 0.76 -7.82 -0.11
N MET A 59 -0.46 -7.93 -0.64
CA MET A 59 -1.28 -6.77 -0.99
C MET A 59 -1.51 -5.85 0.22
N LYS A 60 -1.86 -6.42 1.38
CA LYS A 60 -2.04 -5.66 2.62
C LYS A 60 -0.72 -5.04 3.10
N MET A 61 0.37 -5.80 3.11
CA MET A 61 1.68 -5.33 3.56
C MET A 61 2.19 -4.16 2.74
N GLU A 62 2.05 -4.20 1.41
CA GLU A 62 2.49 -3.08 0.57
C GLU A 62 1.60 -1.84 0.74
N GLY A 63 0.28 -2.01 0.90
CA GLY A 63 -0.61 -0.91 1.26
C GLY A 63 -0.24 -0.24 2.59
N MET A 64 0.08 -1.04 3.61
CA MET A 64 0.52 -0.53 4.92
C MET A 64 1.86 0.22 4.84
N LYS A 65 2.84 -0.29 4.06
CA LYS A 65 4.13 0.38 3.87
C LYS A 65 3.96 1.77 3.24
N GLY A 66 3.10 1.89 2.22
CA GLY A 66 2.79 3.18 1.61
C GLY A 66 2.20 4.17 2.62
N MET A 67 1.26 3.72 3.45
CA MET A 67 0.64 4.54 4.48
C MET A 67 1.62 4.97 5.58
N ALA A 68 2.52 4.08 6.00
CA ALA A 68 3.54 4.38 7.01
C ALA A 68 4.51 5.48 6.54
N ILE A 69 4.92 5.44 5.27
CA ILE A 69 5.81 6.45 4.68
C ILE A 69 5.13 7.83 4.67
N VAL A 70 3.90 7.90 4.17
CA VAL A 70 3.15 9.17 4.11
C VAL A 70 2.84 9.71 5.50
N GLY A 71 2.41 8.84 6.43
CA GLY A 71 2.12 9.22 7.81
C GLY A 71 3.35 9.76 8.55
N GLY A 72 4.50 9.08 8.44
CA GLY A 72 5.75 9.52 9.06
C GLY A 72 6.27 10.85 8.50
N ALA A 73 6.22 11.02 7.17
CA ALA A 73 6.65 12.26 6.52
C ALA A 73 5.78 13.46 6.93
N ALA A 74 4.45 13.29 6.94
CA ALA A 74 3.52 14.35 7.33
C ALA A 74 3.71 14.79 8.80
N LEU A 75 3.92 13.83 9.71
CA LEU A 75 4.19 14.10 11.12
C LEU A 75 5.52 14.85 11.33
N ALA A 76 6.57 14.47 10.62
CA ALA A 76 7.87 15.13 10.73
C ALA A 76 7.80 16.61 10.26
N VAL A 77 7.15 16.88 9.13
CA VAL A 77 7.01 18.24 8.59
C VAL A 77 6.17 19.11 9.51
N SER A 78 5.01 18.61 9.96
CA SER A 78 4.13 19.35 10.87
C SER A 78 4.78 19.62 12.24
N GLY A 79 5.58 18.68 12.76
CA GLY A 79 6.35 18.86 13.99
C GLY A 79 7.39 19.99 13.88
N LEU A 80 8.18 20.00 12.80
CA LEU A 80 9.18 21.05 12.57
C LEU A 80 8.56 22.44 12.38
N VAL A 81 7.49 22.54 11.59
CA VAL A 81 6.78 23.81 11.37
C VAL A 81 6.13 24.30 12.66
N GLY A 82 5.47 23.42 13.42
CA GLY A 82 4.85 23.75 14.71
C GLY A 82 5.86 24.25 15.73
N LEU A 83 7.00 23.57 15.87
CA LEU A 83 8.09 24.00 16.76
C LEU A 83 8.71 25.32 16.30
N GLY A 84 8.94 25.49 14.99
CA GLY A 84 9.47 26.74 14.43
C GLY A 84 8.58 27.94 14.71
N ILE A 85 7.27 27.80 14.49
CA ILE A 85 6.28 28.87 14.77
C ILE A 85 6.21 29.17 16.28
N ALA A 86 6.25 28.14 17.14
CA ALA A 86 6.21 28.32 18.59
C ALA A 86 7.44 29.09 19.11
N LEU A 87 8.64 28.74 18.62
CA LEU A 87 9.88 29.43 18.96
C LEU A 87 9.90 30.87 18.41
N ALA A 88 9.41 31.10 17.18
CA ALA A 88 9.30 32.43 16.60
C ALA A 88 8.37 33.34 17.43
N LYS A 89 7.23 32.82 17.91
CA LYS A 89 6.33 33.55 18.82
C LYS A 89 6.98 33.89 20.15
N ARG A 90 7.86 33.03 20.68
CA ARG A 90 8.59 33.27 21.93
C ARG A 90 9.68 34.34 21.77
N TRP A 91 10.25 34.47 20.57
CA TRP A 91 11.30 35.45 20.29
C TRP A 91 10.78 36.85 20.00
N VAL A 92 9.47 37.08 19.74
CA VAL A 92 8.93 38.45 19.60
C VAL A 92 9.09 39.20 20.93
N PRO A 93 10.09 40.08 21.08
CA PRO A 93 10.31 40.83 22.31
C PRO A 93 9.34 42.00 22.32
N GLY A 94 8.88 42.40 23.52
CA GLY A 94 7.85 43.41 23.72
C GLY A 94 8.05 44.65 22.84
N THR A 95 6.97 45.10 22.22
CA THR A 95 6.89 46.44 21.60
C THR A 95 7.40 47.47 22.61
N PRO A 96 8.40 48.29 22.27
CA PRO A 96 8.87 49.33 23.18
C PRO A 96 7.72 50.32 23.43
N THR A 97 7.21 50.35 24.66
CA THR A 97 6.31 51.41 25.09
C THR A 97 7.12 52.70 25.13
N LEU A 98 6.85 53.61 24.18
CA LEU A 98 7.43 54.95 24.16
C LEU A 98 7.12 55.65 25.50
N PRO A 99 8.11 56.19 26.23
CA PRO A 99 7.84 56.92 27.45
C PRO A 99 7.00 58.15 27.10
N SER A 100 5.84 58.30 27.74
CA SER A 100 5.01 59.48 27.60
C SER A 100 5.75 60.68 28.15
N PHE A 101 6.31 61.52 27.27
CA PHE A 101 6.75 62.85 27.63
C PHE A 101 5.51 63.64 28.05
N ARG A 102 5.37 63.87 29.36
CA ARG A 102 4.36 64.78 29.92
C ARG A 102 5.02 66.16 29.98
N VAL A 103 4.47 67.10 29.21
CA VAL A 103 4.85 68.52 29.15
C VAL A 103 4.38 69.23 30.41
#